data_AF-A0A5N5HN28-F1
#
_entry.id   AF-A0A5N5HN28-F1
#
_cell.length_a   1.000
_cell.length_b   1.000
_cell.length_c   1.000
_cell.angle_alpha   90.00
_cell.angle_beta   90.00
_cell.angle_gamma   90.00
#
_symmetry.space_group_name_H-M   'P 1'
#
loop_
_entity.id
_entity.type
_entity.pdbx_description
1 polymer ?
#
loop_
_entity_poly.entity_id
_entity_poly.type
_entity_poly.pdbx_seq_one_letter_code
_entity_poly.pdbx_strand_id
1 'polypeptide(L)'
;MGLGGGSNVAKVNRRESESLSRSYSGGCTSFPSISEPKPETLAGPCLVSCTTFNILAPIYKRLDQQNQSLRESDYREFWVARNQRILDWLLYESSAIICLQEFWVGNEEFVNMYLDRLGDAGYTTFKLARTNNRGDGLLTAVRRDCFSVLNYRELHFNDFGDRVAQLLHVQLASTFSQNQRGNVQQEMLIVNTHLLFPHDSSLSIVRLHQVYKILQFVESYQNENKLNPMPIVLCGDWNGSKRGHVYKFLRSQGFESTYDAAHQYTDADAHKWVSHRNHRGNICGVDFIWLCNPNKSRKPLKTSWCEAVFGILRRQLRKASMAENDAFAILKGDSDGDFITTSAFCEGLHQVNLIGHPTGLGFQETRDLWIQADADANGFLDYEEFKSRIWSSTASEEKESLNASREESKRGTQGALGFNVKNAVLYPREAEKGIWPDDYTLSDHAGLSVVLSPERMWCCQS
;
A
#
# COMPACT_ATOMS: atom_id res chain seq x y z
N MET A 1 -22.04 -30.86 -62.69
CA MET A 1 -20.84 -30.14 -62.19
C MET A 1 -21.18 -29.73 -60.77
N GLY A 2 -20.57 -30.16 -59.67
CA GLY A 2 -19.30 -30.82 -59.40
C GLY A 2 -18.77 -30.23 -58.08
N LEU A 3 -18.69 -31.07 -57.04
CA LEU A 3 -17.90 -30.92 -55.79
C LEU A 3 -18.39 -29.80 -54.83
N GLY A 4 -18.48 -29.94 -53.50
CA GLY A 4 -17.91 -30.87 -52.54
C GLY A 4 -17.39 -30.04 -51.36
N GLY A 5 -17.88 -30.26 -50.14
CA GLY A 5 -17.43 -29.51 -48.96
C GLY A 5 -17.97 -30.12 -47.67
N GLY A 6 -17.26 -31.13 -47.15
CA GLY A 6 -17.59 -31.82 -45.91
C GLY A 6 -17.26 -31.01 -44.65
N SER A 7 -18.11 -31.16 -43.64
CA SER A 7 -17.91 -30.64 -42.29
C SER A 7 -16.88 -31.48 -41.53
N ASN A 8 -15.73 -30.91 -41.18
CA ASN A 8 -14.79 -31.51 -40.24
C ASN A 8 -15.11 -31.03 -38.82
N VAL A 9 -15.91 -31.81 -38.11
CA VAL A 9 -16.01 -31.79 -36.64
C VAL A 9 -14.72 -32.41 -36.10
N ALA A 10 -13.84 -31.58 -35.55
CA ALA A 10 -12.65 -32.05 -34.85
C ALA A 10 -13.06 -32.77 -33.57
N LYS A 11 -13.05 -34.10 -33.59
CA LYS A 11 -13.07 -34.95 -32.40
C LYS A 11 -11.77 -34.73 -31.63
N VAL A 12 -11.85 -34.00 -30.52
CA VAL A 12 -10.78 -33.96 -29.53
C VAL A 12 -10.64 -35.35 -28.92
N ASN A 13 -9.44 -35.90 -29.02
CA ASN A 13 -9.08 -37.24 -28.61
C ASN A 13 -9.13 -37.35 -27.08
N ARG A 14 -9.99 -38.24 -26.56
CA ARG A 14 -10.23 -38.55 -25.14
C ARG A 14 -9.01 -39.13 -24.39
N ARG A 15 -7.82 -39.12 -25.00
CA ARG A 15 -6.55 -39.66 -24.46
C ARG A 15 -5.59 -38.59 -23.95
N GLU A 16 -5.74 -37.31 -24.34
CA GLU A 16 -4.92 -36.21 -23.81
C GLU A 16 -5.46 -35.67 -22.46
N SER A 17 -6.74 -35.89 -22.16
CA SER A 17 -7.33 -35.55 -20.86
C SER A 17 -6.87 -36.48 -19.73
N GLU A 18 -6.42 -37.71 -20.05
CA GLU A 18 -5.95 -38.68 -19.05
C GLU A 18 -4.44 -38.55 -18.74
N SER A 19 -3.66 -37.89 -19.60
CA SER A 19 -2.24 -37.64 -19.34
C SER A 19 -2.01 -36.43 -18.43
N LEU A 20 -2.90 -35.43 -18.46
CA LEU A 20 -2.88 -34.27 -17.55
C LEU A 20 -3.39 -34.61 -16.14
N SER A 21 -4.24 -35.64 -15.99
CA SER A 21 -4.71 -36.11 -14.68
C SER A 21 -3.70 -37.00 -13.95
N ARG A 22 -2.69 -37.57 -14.65
CA ARG A 22 -1.66 -38.45 -14.06
C ARG A 22 -0.44 -37.72 -13.53
N SER A 23 -0.25 -36.44 -13.83
CA SER A 23 0.84 -35.62 -13.28
C SER A 23 0.51 -34.98 -11.92
N TYR A 24 -0.71 -35.15 -11.40
CA TYR A 24 -1.15 -34.62 -10.11
C TYR A 24 -1.42 -35.68 -9.03
N SER A 25 -1.05 -36.95 -9.26
CA SER A 25 -1.08 -37.99 -8.23
C SER A 25 0.32 -38.21 -7.64
N GLY A 26 0.76 -37.28 -6.78
CA GLY A 26 2.02 -37.37 -6.07
C GLY A 26 1.83 -37.12 -4.58
N GLY A 27 1.88 -38.20 -3.79
CA GLY A 27 2.30 -38.22 -2.38
C GLY A 27 1.50 -37.38 -1.38
N CYS A 28 0.57 -38.03 -0.67
CA CYS A 28 0.13 -37.57 0.64
C CYS A 28 1.31 -37.67 1.63
N THR A 29 2.13 -36.62 1.72
CA THR A 29 3.10 -36.46 2.81
C THR A 29 2.35 -35.97 4.04
N SER A 30 2.13 -36.89 4.99
CA SER A 30 1.68 -36.57 6.34
C SER A 30 2.60 -35.50 6.94
N PHE A 31 2.02 -34.38 7.37
CA PHE A 31 2.71 -33.37 8.16
C PHE A 31 3.33 -34.04 9.41
N PRO A 32 4.58 -33.71 9.79
CA PRO A 32 5.09 -34.10 11.09
C PRO A 32 4.19 -33.46 12.16
N SER A 33 3.77 -34.25 13.15
CA SER A 33 2.99 -33.73 14.29
C SER A 33 3.79 -32.63 14.98
N ILE A 34 3.43 -31.39 14.71
CA ILE A 34 3.95 -30.24 15.45
C ILE A 34 3.36 -30.39 16.85
N SER A 35 4.24 -30.62 17.83
CA SER A 35 3.87 -30.60 19.24
C SER A 35 3.09 -29.32 19.53
N GLU A 36 1.85 -29.47 20.00
CA GLU A 36 1.05 -28.35 20.47
C GLU A 36 1.88 -27.51 21.47
N PRO A 37 2.03 -26.20 21.24
CA PRO A 37 2.68 -25.35 22.23
C PRO A 37 1.81 -25.35 23.49
N LYS A 38 2.38 -25.81 24.60
CA LYS A 38 1.74 -25.79 25.93
C LYS A 38 1.21 -24.38 26.23
N PRO A 39 -0.03 -24.24 26.71
CA PRO A 39 -0.62 -22.94 27.02
C PRO A 39 -0.17 -22.47 28.42
N GLU A 40 1.12 -22.19 28.60
CA GLU A 40 1.62 -21.59 29.84
C GLU A 40 2.70 -20.55 29.56
N THR A 41 2.26 -19.33 29.22
CA THR A 41 2.72 -17.99 29.67
C THR A 41 2.44 -16.89 28.63
N LEU A 42 1.16 -16.68 28.30
CA LEU A 42 0.67 -15.46 27.62
C LEU A 42 0.04 -14.51 28.66
N ALA A 43 0.75 -14.24 29.75
CA ALA A 43 0.50 -13.05 30.57
C ALA A 43 1.35 -11.90 30.02
N GLY A 44 1.14 -11.58 28.74
CA GLY A 44 1.78 -10.47 28.02
C GLY A 44 0.77 -9.36 27.69
N PRO A 45 1.22 -8.14 27.38
CA PRO A 45 0.35 -7.05 26.96
C PRO A 45 -0.48 -7.46 25.73
N CYS A 46 -1.74 -7.00 25.69
CA CYS A 46 -2.65 -7.10 24.55
C CYS A 46 -1.92 -6.98 23.22
N LEU A 47 -2.04 -7.96 22.33
CA LEU A 47 -1.45 -7.87 20.99
C LEU A 47 -2.55 -7.67 19.96
N VAL A 48 -2.36 -6.68 19.08
CA VAL A 48 -3.19 -6.43 17.90
C VAL A 48 -2.44 -6.95 16.68
N SER A 49 -3.07 -7.86 15.92
CA SER A 49 -2.50 -8.38 14.68
C SER A 49 -3.25 -7.88 13.45
N CYS A 50 -2.50 -7.56 12.40
CA CYS A 50 -3.05 -7.10 11.13
C CYS A 50 -2.31 -7.76 9.96
N THR A 51 -3.05 -8.29 8.99
CA THR A 51 -2.52 -8.87 7.74
C THR A 51 -2.97 -8.04 6.55
N THR A 52 -2.07 -7.76 5.60
CA THR A 52 -2.42 -7.29 4.26
C THR A 52 -1.97 -8.31 3.21
N PHE A 53 -2.83 -8.58 2.22
CA PHE A 53 -2.52 -9.57 1.19
C PHE A 53 -3.27 -9.31 -0.12
N ASN A 54 -2.55 -9.03 -1.20
CA ASN A 54 -3.10 -9.07 -2.55
C ASN A 54 -3.27 -10.54 -2.98
N ILE A 55 -4.52 -10.98 -3.11
CA ILE A 55 -4.83 -12.40 -3.32
C ILE A 55 -4.87 -12.82 -4.79
N LEU A 56 -4.53 -11.92 -5.72
CA LEU A 56 -4.57 -12.11 -7.17
C LEU A 56 -5.92 -12.66 -7.65
N ALA A 57 -6.80 -11.77 -8.11
CA ALA A 57 -8.14 -12.15 -8.53
C ALA A 57 -8.08 -13.28 -9.59
N PRO A 58 -8.95 -14.30 -9.55
CA PRO A 58 -8.94 -15.37 -10.56
C PRO A 58 -9.07 -14.88 -12.01
N ILE A 59 -9.73 -13.74 -12.23
CA ILE A 59 -9.84 -13.06 -13.53
C ILE A 59 -8.53 -12.46 -14.07
N TYR A 60 -7.51 -12.34 -13.22
CA TYR A 60 -6.19 -11.83 -13.57
C TYR A 60 -5.11 -12.91 -13.61
N LYS A 61 -5.28 -13.98 -12.82
CA LYS A 61 -4.33 -15.10 -12.79
C LYS A 61 -4.29 -15.83 -14.13
N ARG A 62 -3.14 -15.78 -14.80
CA ARG A 62 -2.87 -16.48 -16.06
C ARG A 62 -2.44 -17.91 -15.76
N LEU A 63 -2.98 -18.88 -16.50
CA LEU A 63 -2.63 -20.28 -16.35
C LEU A 63 -1.53 -20.75 -17.30
N ASP A 64 -1.34 -20.03 -18.40
CA ASP A 64 -0.38 -20.39 -19.45
C ASP A 64 0.44 -19.16 -19.86
N GLN A 65 1.76 -19.34 -20.01
CA GLN A 65 2.68 -18.27 -20.41
C GLN A 65 2.61 -17.96 -21.91
N GLN A 66 2.32 -18.97 -22.74
CA GLN A 66 2.16 -18.85 -24.19
C GLN A 66 0.75 -18.38 -24.55
N ASN A 67 -0.28 -18.97 -23.92
CA ASN A 67 -1.66 -18.57 -24.09
C ASN A 67 -2.11 -17.58 -23.01
N GLN A 68 -1.79 -16.31 -23.26
CA GLN A 68 -2.12 -15.19 -22.42
C GLN A 68 -3.63 -14.89 -22.27
N SER A 69 -4.54 -15.60 -22.93
CA SER A 69 -5.99 -15.41 -22.74
C SER A 69 -6.59 -16.31 -21.66
N LEU A 70 -5.96 -17.45 -21.34
CA LEU A 70 -6.49 -18.38 -20.35
C LEU A 70 -6.40 -17.79 -18.95
N ARG A 71 -7.53 -17.76 -18.22
CA ARG A 71 -7.62 -17.28 -16.85
C ARG A 71 -8.01 -18.40 -15.91
N GLU A 72 -7.57 -18.28 -14.66
CA GLU A 72 -8.02 -19.19 -13.61
C GLU A 72 -9.54 -19.12 -13.42
N SER A 73 -10.15 -17.94 -13.62
CA SER A 73 -11.61 -17.75 -13.59
C SER A 73 -12.38 -18.66 -14.54
N ASP A 74 -11.76 -19.17 -15.60
CA ASP A 74 -12.40 -20.07 -16.57
C ASP A 74 -12.57 -21.50 -16.00
N TYR A 75 -11.89 -21.83 -14.90
CA TYR A 75 -11.83 -23.16 -14.31
C TYR A 75 -12.22 -23.14 -12.83
N ARG A 76 -13.50 -23.43 -12.55
CA ARG A 76 -14.06 -23.39 -11.18
C ARG A 76 -13.22 -24.15 -10.15
N GLU A 77 -12.83 -25.38 -10.47
CA GLU A 77 -12.06 -26.22 -9.55
C GLU A 77 -10.72 -25.57 -9.15
N PHE A 78 -10.08 -24.83 -10.05
CA PHE A 78 -8.76 -24.24 -9.81
C PHE A 78 -8.86 -23.04 -8.86
N TRP A 79 -9.74 -22.08 -9.18
CA TRP A 79 -9.89 -20.93 -8.30
C TRP A 79 -10.50 -21.31 -6.95
N VAL A 80 -11.42 -22.28 -6.89
CA VAL A 80 -11.95 -22.79 -5.62
C VAL A 80 -10.82 -23.37 -4.76
N ALA A 81 -10.02 -24.28 -5.32
CA ALA A 81 -8.94 -24.94 -4.57
C ALA A 81 -7.84 -23.97 -4.10
N ARG A 82 -7.49 -22.95 -4.92
CA ARG A 82 -6.52 -21.93 -4.50
C ARG A 82 -7.06 -21.05 -3.38
N ASN A 83 -8.30 -20.58 -3.51
CA ASN A 83 -8.88 -19.64 -2.53
C ASN A 83 -9.26 -20.32 -1.20
N GLN A 84 -9.58 -21.62 -1.22
CA GLN A 84 -9.67 -22.42 0.01
C GLN A 84 -8.33 -22.43 0.76
N ARG A 85 -7.21 -22.68 0.07
CA ARG A 85 -5.87 -22.63 0.69
C ARG A 85 -5.49 -21.24 1.20
N ILE A 86 -5.89 -20.17 0.50
CA ILE A 86 -5.72 -18.79 0.99
C ILE A 86 -6.52 -18.58 2.28
N LEU A 87 -7.78 -19.00 2.32
CA LEU A 87 -8.63 -18.90 3.51
C LEU A 87 -8.07 -19.73 4.67
N ASP A 88 -7.60 -20.95 4.42
CA ASP A 88 -6.99 -21.80 5.44
C ASP A 88 -5.75 -21.12 6.03
N TRP A 89 -4.91 -20.50 5.19
CA TRP A 89 -3.76 -19.71 5.65
C TRP A 89 -4.18 -18.46 6.46
N LEU A 90 -5.15 -17.68 5.97
CA LEU A 90 -5.65 -16.49 6.68
C LEU A 90 -6.24 -16.83 8.05
N LEU A 91 -6.98 -17.93 8.14
CA LEU A 91 -7.59 -18.40 9.40
C LEU A 91 -6.57 -19.02 10.34
N TYR A 92 -5.52 -19.65 9.81
CA TYR A 92 -4.37 -20.11 10.59
C TYR A 92 -3.59 -18.93 11.20
N GLU A 93 -3.29 -17.89 10.41
CA GLU A 93 -2.64 -16.67 10.89
C GLU A 93 -3.51 -15.93 11.91
N SER A 94 -4.84 -16.03 11.80
CA SER A 94 -5.82 -15.53 12.77
C SER A 94 -5.57 -14.07 13.16
N SER A 95 -5.23 -13.23 12.17
CA SER A 95 -5.03 -11.80 12.40
C SER A 95 -6.34 -11.12 12.80
N ALA A 96 -6.29 -10.21 13.78
CA ALA A 96 -7.49 -9.49 14.22
C ALA A 96 -8.08 -8.60 13.11
N ILE A 97 -7.24 -8.15 12.17
CA ILE A 97 -7.62 -7.40 10.97
C ILE A 97 -6.98 -8.06 9.75
N ILE A 98 -7.77 -8.24 8.70
CA ILE A 98 -7.31 -8.78 7.41
C ILE A 98 -7.73 -7.81 6.31
N CYS A 99 -6.76 -7.31 5.54
CA CYS A 99 -6.95 -6.38 4.43
C CYS A 99 -6.54 -7.06 3.12
N LEU A 100 -7.50 -7.40 2.27
CA LEU A 100 -7.26 -8.05 0.98
C LEU A 100 -7.41 -7.08 -0.18
N GLN A 101 -6.53 -7.24 -1.18
CA GLN A 101 -6.58 -6.57 -2.48
C GLN A 101 -6.81 -7.59 -3.59
N GLU A 102 -7.30 -7.12 -4.74
CA GLU A 102 -7.74 -7.98 -5.86
C GLU A 102 -8.76 -9.04 -5.43
N PHE A 103 -9.64 -8.67 -4.51
CA PHE A 103 -10.76 -9.51 -4.12
C PHE A 103 -11.78 -9.57 -5.25
N TRP A 104 -12.15 -10.75 -5.73
CA TRP A 104 -13.02 -10.91 -6.91
C TRP A 104 -14.51 -10.68 -6.58
N VAL A 105 -14.87 -9.41 -6.37
CA VAL A 105 -16.23 -8.97 -5.99
C VAL A 105 -17.29 -9.37 -7.02
N GLY A 106 -16.92 -9.45 -8.30
CA GLY A 106 -17.83 -9.76 -9.41
C GLY A 106 -18.32 -11.21 -9.48
N ASN A 107 -17.88 -12.10 -8.59
CA ASN A 107 -18.31 -13.50 -8.55
C ASN A 107 -18.97 -13.83 -7.20
N GLU A 108 -20.28 -14.07 -7.20
CA GLU A 108 -21.06 -14.31 -5.96
C GLU A 108 -20.60 -15.55 -5.20
N GLU A 109 -20.26 -16.64 -5.90
CA GLU A 109 -19.80 -17.87 -5.27
C GLU A 109 -18.47 -17.68 -4.52
N PHE A 110 -17.52 -17.02 -5.17
CA PHE A 110 -16.25 -16.63 -4.58
C PHE A 110 -16.47 -15.73 -3.36
N VAL A 111 -17.33 -14.73 -3.48
CA VAL A 111 -17.64 -13.81 -2.38
C VAL A 111 -18.23 -14.57 -1.20
N ASN A 112 -19.26 -15.40 -1.42
CA ASN A 112 -19.91 -16.17 -0.35
C ASN A 112 -18.90 -17.10 0.34
N MET A 113 -18.01 -17.76 -0.40
CA MET A 113 -16.94 -18.59 0.17
C MET A 113 -16.11 -17.84 1.22
N TYR A 114 -15.72 -16.59 0.95
CA TYR A 114 -14.95 -15.78 1.90
C TYR A 114 -15.82 -15.25 3.04
N LEU A 115 -17.01 -14.73 2.75
CA LEU A 115 -17.91 -14.15 3.76
C LEU A 115 -18.37 -15.21 4.77
N ASP A 116 -18.71 -16.41 4.31
CA ASP A 116 -19.14 -17.51 5.17
C ASP A 116 -17.98 -17.99 6.04
N ARG A 117 -16.83 -18.32 5.44
CA ARG A 117 -15.65 -18.83 6.17
C ARG A 117 -15.10 -17.83 7.19
N LEU A 118 -15.02 -16.54 6.84
CA LEU A 118 -14.59 -15.49 7.76
C LEU A 118 -15.69 -15.18 8.80
N GLY A 119 -16.96 -15.21 8.38
CA GLY A 119 -18.11 -14.99 9.25
C GLY A 119 -18.20 -16.03 10.38
N ASP A 120 -18.07 -17.31 10.02
CA ASP A 120 -18.01 -18.47 10.91
C ASP A 120 -16.81 -18.37 11.87
N ALA A 121 -15.69 -17.83 11.40
CA ALA A 121 -14.50 -17.58 12.21
C ALA A 121 -14.58 -16.30 13.06
N GLY A 122 -15.72 -15.61 13.10
CA GLY A 122 -15.94 -14.48 14.00
C GLY A 122 -15.64 -13.10 13.42
N TYR A 123 -15.46 -12.96 12.10
CA TYR A 123 -15.11 -11.69 11.46
C TYR A 123 -16.33 -10.93 10.93
N THR A 124 -16.34 -9.62 11.12
CA THR A 124 -17.19 -8.70 10.35
C THR A 124 -16.43 -8.25 9.11
N THR A 125 -17.06 -8.35 7.94
CA THR A 125 -16.41 -8.15 6.64
C THR A 125 -17.01 -6.98 5.86
N PHE A 126 -16.16 -6.20 5.20
CA PHE A 126 -16.52 -5.05 4.37
C PHE A 126 -15.87 -5.22 3.00
N LYS A 127 -16.67 -5.33 1.93
CA LYS A 127 -16.18 -5.43 0.55
C LYS A 127 -16.44 -4.14 -0.22
N LEU A 128 -15.53 -3.76 -1.10
CA LEU A 128 -15.66 -2.58 -1.94
C LEU A 128 -15.16 -2.87 -3.36
N ALA A 129 -16.06 -2.84 -4.34
CA ALA A 129 -15.70 -2.98 -5.75
C ALA A 129 -14.98 -1.72 -6.27
N ARG A 130 -14.12 -1.89 -7.26
CA ARG A 130 -13.59 -0.76 -8.04
C ARG A 130 -14.70 -0.06 -8.83
N THR A 131 -14.47 1.20 -9.16
CA THR A 131 -15.44 2.09 -9.82
C THR A 131 -15.65 1.80 -11.31
N ASN A 132 -14.77 1.04 -11.94
CA ASN A 132 -14.80 0.75 -13.39
C ASN A 132 -15.28 -0.65 -13.75
N ASN A 133 -15.97 -1.35 -12.84
CA ASN A 133 -16.52 -2.69 -13.10
C ASN A 133 -15.51 -3.73 -13.61
N ARG A 134 -14.24 -3.59 -13.23
CA ARG A 134 -13.18 -4.57 -13.55
C ARG A 134 -13.40 -5.95 -12.91
N GLY A 135 -14.31 -6.05 -11.95
CA GLY A 135 -14.69 -7.28 -11.26
C GLY A 135 -13.94 -7.52 -9.96
N ASP A 136 -12.80 -6.84 -9.72
CA ASP A 136 -12.05 -6.90 -8.47
C ASP A 136 -12.33 -5.71 -7.54
N GLY A 137 -11.79 -5.80 -6.33
CA GLY A 137 -11.94 -4.79 -5.29
C GLY A 137 -11.14 -5.10 -4.04
N LEU A 138 -11.62 -4.59 -2.92
CA LEU A 138 -11.03 -4.75 -1.60
C LEU A 138 -11.97 -5.56 -0.69
N LEU A 139 -11.39 -6.29 0.25
CA LEU A 139 -12.10 -6.85 1.40
C LEU A 139 -11.34 -6.49 2.67
N THR A 140 -12.02 -5.96 3.67
CA THR A 140 -11.47 -5.82 5.03
C THR A 140 -12.29 -6.66 5.99
N ALA A 141 -11.65 -7.53 6.75
CA ALA A 141 -12.28 -8.36 7.78
C ALA A 141 -11.74 -7.98 9.17
N VAL A 142 -12.63 -7.80 10.14
CA VAL A 142 -12.31 -7.37 11.51
C VAL A 142 -12.89 -8.38 12.50
N ARG A 143 -12.06 -8.96 13.36
CA ARG A 143 -12.48 -9.97 14.34
C ARG A 143 -13.28 -9.33 15.47
N ARG A 144 -14.51 -9.82 15.69
CA ARG A 144 -15.50 -9.20 16.59
C ARG A 144 -15.14 -9.28 18.07
N ASP A 145 -14.34 -10.27 18.46
CA ASP A 145 -13.84 -10.44 19.82
C ASP A 145 -12.71 -9.46 20.17
N CYS A 146 -12.05 -8.90 19.15
CA CYS A 146 -10.95 -7.95 19.30
C CYS A 146 -11.41 -6.52 19.10
N PHE A 147 -12.33 -6.26 18.18
CA PHE A 147 -12.73 -4.91 17.81
C PHE A 147 -14.24 -4.78 17.59
N SER A 148 -14.78 -3.65 18.03
CA SER A 148 -16.03 -3.10 17.51
C SER A 148 -15.73 -2.13 16.38
N VAL A 149 -16.50 -2.21 15.29
CA VAL A 149 -16.40 -1.26 14.17
C VAL A 149 -17.36 -0.10 14.43
N LEU A 150 -16.81 1.09 14.67
CA LEU A 150 -17.57 2.31 14.94
C LEU A 150 -18.09 2.96 13.67
N ASN A 151 -17.31 2.91 12.58
CA ASN A 151 -17.69 3.48 11.29
C ASN A 151 -16.95 2.82 10.13
N TYR A 152 -17.55 2.90 8.94
CA TYR A 152 -16.98 2.47 7.67
C TYR A 152 -17.25 3.53 6.60
N ARG A 153 -16.21 3.92 5.87
CA ARG A 153 -16.28 4.88 4.77
C ARG A 153 -15.57 4.34 3.54
N GLU A 154 -16.13 4.67 2.39
CA GLU A 154 -15.59 4.31 1.08
C GLU A 154 -15.00 5.54 0.40
N LEU A 155 -13.82 5.37 -0.16
CA LEU A 155 -13.15 6.40 -0.96
C LEU A 155 -13.09 5.89 -2.40
N HIS A 156 -13.59 6.70 -3.32
CA HIS A 156 -13.66 6.37 -4.75
C HIS A 156 -12.74 7.32 -5.52
N PHE A 157 -11.72 6.77 -6.19
CA PHE A 157 -10.75 7.54 -6.99
C PHE A 157 -11.17 7.55 -8.46
N ASN A 158 -12.39 8.04 -8.74
CA ASN A 158 -12.95 8.14 -10.10
C ASN A 158 -12.06 8.98 -11.05
N ASP A 159 -11.30 9.91 -10.49
CA ASP A 159 -10.39 10.79 -11.21
C ASP A 159 -8.96 10.25 -11.28
N PHE A 160 -8.62 9.22 -10.51
CA PHE A 160 -7.28 8.65 -10.46
C PHE A 160 -7.31 7.12 -10.55
N GLY A 161 -7.41 6.61 -11.79
CA GLY A 161 -7.17 5.20 -12.11
C GLY A 161 -8.25 4.21 -11.66
N ASP A 162 -9.45 4.70 -11.33
CA ASP A 162 -10.61 3.90 -10.92
C ASP A 162 -10.26 2.92 -9.79
N ARG A 163 -9.54 3.45 -8.81
CA ARG A 163 -9.16 2.73 -7.60
C ARG A 163 -10.11 3.11 -6.47
N VAL A 164 -10.01 2.37 -5.38
CA VAL A 164 -10.82 2.58 -4.19
C VAL A 164 -9.97 2.42 -2.94
N ALA A 165 -10.43 2.99 -1.83
CA ALA A 165 -9.91 2.68 -0.50
C ALA A 165 -11.07 2.54 0.50
N GLN A 166 -10.85 1.75 1.54
CA GLN A 166 -11.76 1.59 2.66
C GLN A 166 -11.15 2.27 3.88
N LEU A 167 -11.93 3.04 4.64
CA LEU A 167 -11.57 3.54 5.97
C LEU A 167 -12.50 2.91 7.00
N LEU A 168 -11.91 2.22 7.98
CA LEU A 168 -12.63 1.68 9.13
C LEU A 168 -12.16 2.42 10.38
N HIS A 169 -13.12 2.92 11.15
CA HIS A 169 -12.89 3.41 12.50
C HIS A 169 -13.24 2.30 13.47
N VAL A 170 -12.26 1.80 14.21
CA VAL A 170 -12.45 0.66 15.11
C VAL A 170 -12.08 1.01 16.53
N GLN A 171 -12.75 0.37 17.48
CA GLN A 171 -12.47 0.45 18.90
C GLN A 171 -12.16 -0.95 19.42
N LEU A 172 -11.10 -1.06 20.22
CA LEU A 172 -10.71 -2.34 20.82
C LEU A 172 -11.78 -2.80 21.81
N ALA A 173 -12.26 -4.04 21.67
CA ALA A 173 -13.22 -4.66 22.56
C ALA A 173 -12.60 -4.77 23.97
N SER A 174 -13.26 -4.16 24.95
CA SER A 174 -12.68 -3.90 26.27
C SER A 174 -12.48 -5.18 27.11
N THR A 175 -11.24 -5.68 27.15
CA THR A 175 -10.66 -6.50 28.25
C THR A 175 -9.17 -6.21 28.40
N PHE A 176 -8.79 -4.94 28.48
CA PHE A 176 -7.39 -4.53 28.68
C PHE A 176 -7.27 -3.50 29.79
N SER A 177 -7.64 -3.89 31.01
CA SER A 177 -7.33 -3.15 32.22
C SER A 177 -6.52 -4.06 33.15
N GLN A 178 -5.22 -4.12 32.91
CA GLN A 178 -4.29 -4.34 34.01
C GLN A 178 -3.60 -3.01 34.31
N ASN A 179 -4.04 -2.42 35.42
CA ASN A 179 -3.27 -1.49 36.24
C ASN A 179 -3.07 -0.04 35.79
N GLN A 180 -3.93 0.58 34.97
CA GLN A 180 -3.79 2.03 34.75
C GLN A 180 -5.09 2.80 34.97
N ARG A 181 -5.07 3.70 35.98
CA ARG A 181 -6.08 4.74 36.18
C ARG A 181 -6.31 5.48 34.86
N GLY A 182 -7.55 5.47 34.39
CA GLY A 182 -7.99 6.17 33.17
C GLY A 182 -8.63 5.22 32.16
N ASN A 183 -9.94 5.39 31.94
CA ASN A 183 -10.75 4.65 30.97
C ASN A 183 -10.50 5.22 29.56
N VAL A 184 -9.29 5.08 29.02
CA VAL A 184 -8.98 5.57 27.66
C VAL A 184 -9.48 4.51 26.68
N GLN A 185 -10.55 4.83 25.95
CA GLN A 185 -11.02 4.01 24.83
C GLN A 185 -9.92 3.95 23.76
N GLN A 186 -9.53 2.74 23.38
CA GLN A 186 -8.49 2.53 22.38
C GLN A 186 -9.13 2.44 21.01
N GLU A 187 -9.07 3.54 20.28
CA GLU A 187 -9.58 3.68 18.92
C GLU A 187 -8.43 3.82 17.92
N MET A 188 -8.65 3.36 16.70
CA MET A 188 -7.71 3.55 15.60
C MET A 188 -8.42 3.57 14.25
N LEU A 189 -7.76 4.18 13.27
CA LEU A 189 -8.21 4.16 11.88
C LEU A 189 -7.42 3.12 11.10
N ILE A 190 -8.14 2.29 10.35
CA ILE A 190 -7.56 1.32 9.41
C ILE A 190 -7.95 1.75 8.01
N VAL A 191 -6.97 1.81 7.11
CA VAL A 191 -7.20 2.01 5.69
C VAL A 191 -6.73 0.79 4.92
N ASN A 192 -7.55 0.29 3.99
CA ASN A 192 -7.15 -0.70 3.01
C ASN A 192 -7.22 -0.07 1.61
N THR A 193 -6.20 -0.26 0.77
CA THR A 193 -6.16 0.26 -0.59
C THR A 193 -5.35 -0.63 -1.54
N HIS A 194 -5.55 -0.44 -2.85
CA HIS A 194 -4.72 -1.01 -3.91
C HIS A 194 -4.45 0.08 -4.96
N LEU A 195 -3.24 0.65 -4.92
CA LEU A 195 -2.86 1.76 -5.79
C LEU A 195 -2.69 1.35 -7.25
N LEU A 196 -2.66 2.34 -8.15
CA LEU A 196 -2.55 2.09 -9.59
C LEU A 196 -1.23 1.37 -9.96
N PHE A 197 -1.37 0.22 -10.61
CA PHE A 197 -0.25 -0.57 -11.13
C PHE A 197 0.70 0.27 -12.02
N PRO A 198 2.03 0.18 -11.82
CA PRO A 198 3.01 1.04 -12.47
C PRO A 198 3.35 0.57 -13.89
N HIS A 199 2.41 0.69 -14.84
CA HIS A 199 2.69 0.37 -16.25
C HIS A 199 3.78 1.24 -16.87
N ASP A 200 3.87 2.51 -16.42
CA ASP A 200 4.93 3.45 -16.77
C ASP A 200 5.30 4.33 -15.56
N SER A 201 6.51 4.87 -15.59
CA SER A 201 7.03 5.81 -14.62
C SER A 201 6.24 7.13 -14.53
N SER A 202 5.56 7.57 -15.59
CA SER A 202 4.66 8.74 -15.54
C SER A 202 3.50 8.54 -14.54
N LEU A 203 3.07 7.29 -14.31
CA LEU A 203 1.96 6.98 -13.39
C LEU A 203 2.34 7.11 -11.91
N SER A 204 3.59 7.48 -11.58
CA SER A 204 3.97 7.76 -10.19
C SER A 204 3.22 8.94 -9.60
N ILE A 205 2.89 9.95 -10.42
CA ILE A 205 2.11 11.10 -9.95
C ILE A 205 0.68 10.68 -9.59
N VAL A 206 0.06 9.81 -10.39
CA VAL A 206 -1.29 9.29 -10.13
C VAL A 206 -1.35 8.55 -8.80
N ARG A 207 -0.36 7.70 -8.51
CA ARG A 207 -0.27 7.06 -7.19
C ARG A 207 -0.10 8.07 -6.06
N LEU A 208 0.69 9.13 -6.28
CA LEU A 208 0.86 10.19 -5.29
C LEU A 208 -0.47 10.94 -5.04
N HIS A 209 -1.25 11.25 -6.08
CA HIS A 209 -2.60 11.80 -5.94
C HIS A 209 -3.54 10.87 -5.16
N GLN A 210 -3.50 9.57 -5.44
CA GLN A 210 -4.30 8.57 -4.69
C GLN A 210 -3.95 8.60 -3.19
N VAL A 211 -2.66 8.61 -2.83
CA VAL A 211 -2.24 8.67 -1.42
C VAL A 211 -2.57 10.02 -0.79
N TYR A 212 -2.37 11.12 -1.52
CA TYR A 212 -2.74 12.46 -1.04
C TYR A 212 -4.23 12.52 -0.67
N LYS A 213 -5.10 11.98 -1.53
CA LYS A 213 -6.53 11.90 -1.25
C LYS A 213 -6.88 11.01 -0.07
N ILE A 214 -6.20 9.87 0.09
CA ILE A 214 -6.38 9.02 1.28
C ILE A 214 -6.08 9.82 2.54
N LEU A 215 -4.94 10.52 2.59
CA LEU A 215 -4.54 11.29 3.76
C LEU A 215 -5.45 12.49 4.00
N GLN A 216 -5.85 13.23 2.95
CA GLN A 216 -6.85 14.28 3.05
C GLN A 216 -8.16 13.76 3.65
N PHE A 217 -8.64 12.62 3.17
CA PHE A 217 -9.88 12.02 3.68
C PHE A 217 -9.74 11.59 5.14
N VAL A 218 -8.60 11.03 5.54
CA VAL A 218 -8.32 10.70 6.95
C VAL A 218 -8.36 11.96 7.81
N GLU A 219 -7.70 13.05 7.40
CA GLU A 219 -7.73 14.34 8.11
C GLU A 219 -9.15 14.92 8.20
N SER A 220 -9.90 14.94 7.09
CA SER A 220 -11.30 15.38 7.06
C SER A 220 -12.17 14.53 7.99
N TYR A 221 -12.03 13.20 7.96
CA TYR A 221 -12.77 12.29 8.82
C TYR A 221 -12.47 12.54 10.30
N GLN A 222 -11.19 12.73 10.67
CA GLN A 222 -10.79 13.06 12.03
C GLN A 222 -11.42 14.39 12.50
N ASN A 223 -11.39 15.42 11.65
CA ASN A 223 -11.94 16.74 11.95
C ASN A 223 -13.46 16.74 12.08
N GLU A 224 -14.17 16.12 11.11
CA GLU A 224 -15.63 16.01 11.08
C GLU A 224 -16.17 15.31 12.33
N ASN A 225 -15.48 14.27 12.79
CA ASN A 225 -15.88 13.47 13.95
C ASN A 225 -15.23 13.96 15.26
N LYS A 226 -14.46 15.06 15.22
CA LYS A 226 -13.75 15.64 16.37
C LYS A 226 -12.92 14.60 17.13
N LEU A 227 -12.25 13.73 16.38
CA LEU A 227 -11.47 12.65 16.95
C LEU A 227 -10.20 13.18 17.63
N ASN A 228 -9.88 12.61 18.79
CA ASN A 228 -8.58 12.84 19.39
C ASN A 228 -7.47 12.23 18.51
N PRO A 229 -6.22 12.71 18.62
CA PRO A 229 -5.09 12.04 17.99
C PRO A 229 -5.08 10.55 18.33
N MET A 230 -5.09 9.71 17.29
CA MET A 230 -5.15 8.26 17.40
C MET A 230 -4.26 7.60 16.35
N PRO A 231 -3.93 6.31 16.51
CA PRO A 231 -3.16 5.57 15.53
C PRO A 231 -3.90 5.42 14.21
N ILE A 232 -3.13 5.51 13.12
CA ILE A 232 -3.60 5.26 11.76
C ILE A 232 -2.77 4.12 11.19
N VAL A 233 -3.44 3.06 10.73
CA VAL A 233 -2.84 1.92 10.06
C VAL A 233 -3.25 1.93 8.59
N LEU A 234 -2.30 2.01 7.66
CA LEU A 234 -2.58 1.95 6.22
C LEU A 234 -2.03 0.63 5.66
N CYS A 235 -2.93 -0.23 5.20
CA CYS A 235 -2.65 -1.53 4.59
C CYS A 235 -2.86 -1.46 3.08
N GLY A 236 -2.07 -2.21 2.32
CA GLY A 236 -2.36 -2.40 0.90
C GLY A 236 -1.20 -2.85 0.05
N ASP A 237 -1.52 -3.06 -1.21
CA ASP A 237 -0.58 -3.05 -2.32
C ASP A 237 -0.42 -1.60 -2.81
N TRP A 238 0.75 -1.02 -2.52
CA TRP A 238 1.07 0.36 -2.83
C TRP A 238 1.64 0.53 -4.23
N ASN A 239 1.92 -0.57 -4.94
CA ASN A 239 2.45 -0.55 -6.30
C ASN A 239 3.67 0.39 -6.47
N GLY A 240 4.44 0.53 -5.39
CA GLY A 240 5.56 1.45 -5.26
C GLY A 240 6.53 0.94 -4.21
N SER A 241 7.82 0.94 -4.53
CA SER A 241 8.85 0.42 -3.64
C SER A 241 9.31 1.46 -2.61
N LYS A 242 10.14 1.02 -1.66
CA LYS A 242 10.85 1.90 -0.70
C LYS A 242 11.59 3.07 -1.34
N ARG A 243 12.06 2.90 -2.57
CA ARG A 243 12.77 3.95 -3.31
C ARG A 243 11.83 4.92 -4.04
N GLY A 244 10.53 4.64 -4.05
CA GLY A 244 9.51 5.40 -4.75
C GLY A 244 9.02 6.62 -3.97
N HIS A 245 8.39 7.55 -4.69
CA HIS A 245 7.88 8.81 -4.13
C HIS A 245 6.71 8.62 -3.18
N VAL A 246 5.90 7.57 -3.36
CA VAL A 246 4.81 7.22 -2.42
C VAL A 246 5.38 6.88 -1.04
N TYR A 247 6.41 6.03 -0.98
CA TYR A 247 7.06 5.66 0.28
C TYR A 247 7.63 6.90 1.00
N LYS A 248 8.34 7.77 0.26
CA LYS A 248 8.90 9.01 0.80
C LYS A 248 7.83 9.97 1.30
N PHE A 249 6.73 10.13 0.55
CA PHE A 249 5.62 10.98 0.93
C PHE A 249 4.93 10.51 2.23
N LEU A 250 4.73 9.19 2.40
CA LEU A 250 4.17 8.65 3.64
C LEU A 250 5.13 8.88 4.82
N ARG A 251 6.44 8.66 4.62
CA ARG A 251 7.47 8.93 5.64
C ARG A 251 7.48 10.40 6.07
N SER A 252 7.36 11.34 5.14
CA SER A 252 7.30 12.78 5.46
C SER A 252 6.03 13.18 6.20
N GLN A 253 5.00 12.34 6.16
CA GLN A 253 3.74 12.48 6.91
C GLN A 253 3.75 11.69 8.24
N GLY A 254 4.91 11.21 8.68
CA GLY A 254 5.09 10.55 9.97
C GLY A 254 4.73 9.06 10.00
N PHE A 255 4.38 8.46 8.85
CA PHE A 255 4.12 7.02 8.76
C PHE A 255 5.42 6.23 8.73
N GLU A 256 5.47 5.12 9.45
CA GLU A 256 6.56 4.15 9.40
C GLU A 256 6.09 2.81 8.86
N SER A 257 6.93 2.17 8.05
CA SER A 257 6.72 0.79 7.60
C SER A 257 6.88 -0.12 8.81
N THR A 258 5.84 -0.88 9.16
CA THR A 258 5.90 -1.77 10.33
C THR A 258 6.92 -2.88 10.12
N TYR A 259 7.09 -3.35 8.89
CA TYR A 259 8.10 -4.36 8.57
C TYR A 259 9.51 -3.83 8.84
N ASP A 260 9.79 -2.59 8.45
CA ASP A 260 11.10 -1.99 8.67
C ASP A 260 11.34 -1.65 10.14
N ALA A 261 10.31 -1.20 10.85
CA ALA A 261 10.37 -0.96 12.29
C ALA A 261 10.68 -2.25 13.07
N ALA A 262 10.02 -3.37 12.73
CA ALA A 262 10.23 -4.67 13.37
C ALA A 262 11.67 -5.19 13.18
N HIS A 263 12.24 -4.97 11.99
CA HIS A 263 13.56 -5.50 11.61
C HIS A 263 14.69 -4.48 11.73
N GLN A 264 14.40 -3.26 12.20
CA GLN A 264 15.36 -2.15 12.28
C GLN A 264 16.03 -1.84 10.94
N TYR A 265 15.24 -1.89 9.85
CA TYR A 265 15.72 -1.62 8.51
C TYR A 265 15.68 -0.13 8.17
N THR A 266 16.66 0.27 7.38
CA THR A 266 16.80 1.61 6.82
C THR A 266 16.37 1.63 5.35
N ASP A 267 16.36 2.81 4.73
CA ASP A 267 16.05 2.95 3.31
C ASP A 267 17.12 2.29 2.41
N ALA A 268 18.35 2.10 2.91
CA ALA A 268 19.41 1.36 2.23
C ALA A 268 19.08 -0.15 2.10
N ASP A 269 18.25 -0.68 3.00
CA ASP A 269 17.89 -2.09 3.10
C ASP A 269 16.72 -2.49 2.17
N ALA A 270 16.43 -1.69 1.14
CA ALA A 270 15.31 -1.90 0.24
C ALA A 270 15.31 -3.22 -0.55
N HIS A 271 16.42 -3.96 -0.53
CA HIS A 271 16.60 -5.23 -1.24
C HIS A 271 16.52 -6.45 -0.31
N LYS A 272 16.43 -6.24 1.02
CA LYS A 272 16.43 -7.33 2.00
C LYS A 272 15.16 -8.16 1.97
N TRP A 273 14.05 -7.58 1.51
CA TRP A 273 12.77 -8.25 1.40
C TRP A 273 12.05 -7.89 0.10
N VAL A 274 11.18 -8.79 -0.35
CA VAL A 274 10.28 -8.60 -1.50
C VAL A 274 8.88 -9.01 -1.10
N SER A 275 7.86 -8.56 -1.84
CA SER A 275 6.47 -8.94 -1.57
C SER A 275 5.67 -9.24 -2.83
N HIS A 276 6.22 -9.03 -4.02
CA HIS A 276 5.54 -9.29 -5.29
C HIS A 276 6.53 -9.78 -6.34
N ARG A 277 6.16 -10.83 -7.07
CA ARG A 277 6.79 -11.24 -8.34
C ARG A 277 5.84 -10.97 -9.49
N ASN A 278 6.11 -9.93 -10.27
CA ASN A 278 5.20 -9.55 -11.35
C ASN A 278 5.21 -10.55 -12.52
N HIS A 279 4.28 -10.37 -13.47
CA HIS A 279 4.16 -11.20 -14.68
C HIS A 279 5.40 -11.23 -15.59
N ARG A 280 6.39 -10.33 -15.39
CA ARG A 280 7.69 -10.33 -16.10
C ARG A 280 8.78 -11.04 -15.30
N GLY A 281 8.44 -11.63 -14.16
CA GLY A 281 9.38 -12.28 -13.25
C GLY A 281 10.22 -11.30 -12.41
N ASN A 282 9.92 -10.01 -12.41
CA ASN A 282 10.64 -9.06 -11.56
C ASN A 282 10.07 -9.10 -10.15
N ILE A 283 10.97 -9.08 -9.17
CA ILE A 283 10.63 -9.09 -7.75
C ILE A 283 10.78 -7.70 -7.15
N CYS A 284 9.83 -7.30 -6.31
CA CYS A 284 9.85 -6.01 -5.62
C CYS A 284 9.06 -6.07 -4.31
N GLY A 285 9.42 -5.20 -3.36
CA GLY A 285 8.59 -4.92 -2.17
C GLY A 285 7.62 -3.79 -2.48
N VAL A 286 6.32 -4.08 -2.50
CA VAL A 286 5.22 -3.14 -2.81
C VAL A 286 4.06 -3.21 -1.83
N ASP A 287 4.00 -4.24 -1.00
CA ASP A 287 2.99 -4.45 0.02
C ASP A 287 3.50 -3.89 1.34
N PHE A 288 2.74 -2.99 1.94
CA PHE A 288 3.13 -2.33 3.19
C PHE A 288 1.95 -2.24 4.15
N ILE A 289 2.27 -2.40 5.44
CA ILE A 289 1.46 -1.93 6.54
C ILE A 289 2.19 -0.73 7.15
N TRP A 290 1.58 0.44 7.05
CA TRP A 290 2.09 1.68 7.59
C TRP A 290 1.44 1.99 8.92
N LEU A 291 2.20 2.50 9.87
CA LEU A 291 1.71 2.97 11.17
C LEU A 291 2.07 4.45 11.34
N CYS A 292 1.08 5.28 11.65
CA CYS A 292 1.30 6.63 12.17
C CYS A 292 0.71 6.70 13.57
N ASN A 293 1.57 6.88 14.57
CA ASN A 293 1.17 7.05 15.95
C ASN A 293 0.81 8.51 16.27
N PRO A 294 0.00 8.77 17.32
CA PRO A 294 -0.45 10.12 17.68
C PRO A 294 0.65 11.05 18.19
N ASN A 295 1.83 10.52 18.54
CA ASN A 295 3.00 11.31 18.94
C ASN A 295 3.84 11.80 17.75
N LYS A 296 3.49 11.46 16.51
CA LYS A 296 4.21 11.92 15.33
C LYS A 296 3.64 13.28 14.90
N SER A 297 4.49 14.30 14.84
CA SER A 297 4.14 15.56 14.18
C SER A 297 4.04 15.33 12.67
N ARG A 298 3.08 16.00 12.02
CA ARG A 298 2.88 15.91 10.56
C ARG A 298 3.14 17.28 9.96
N LYS A 299 4.00 17.33 8.95
CA LYS A 299 4.13 18.52 8.09
C LYS A 299 2.78 18.76 7.40
N PRO A 300 2.41 20.02 7.06
CA PRO A 300 1.21 20.27 6.28
C PRO A 300 1.19 19.39 5.03
N LEU A 301 0.08 18.69 4.81
CA LEU A 301 -0.02 17.66 3.77
C LEU A 301 0.37 18.17 2.38
N LYS A 302 -0.03 19.42 2.08
CA LYS A 302 0.31 20.12 0.83
C LYS A 302 1.81 20.33 0.65
N THR A 303 2.52 20.70 1.72
CA THR A 303 3.98 20.90 1.70
C THR A 303 4.70 19.59 1.37
N SER A 304 4.35 18.50 2.06
CA SER A 304 4.93 17.18 1.78
C SER A 304 4.59 16.65 0.39
N TRP A 305 3.38 16.95 -0.09
CA TRP A 305 2.97 16.56 -1.43
C TRP A 305 3.82 17.25 -2.49
N CYS A 306 4.01 18.57 -2.40
CA CYS A 306 4.89 19.30 -3.31
C CYS A 306 6.35 18.81 -3.26
N GLU A 307 6.89 18.52 -2.07
CA GLU A 307 8.22 17.93 -1.92
C GLU A 307 8.34 16.59 -2.67
N ALA A 308 7.31 15.74 -2.56
CA ALA A 308 7.24 14.49 -3.30
C ALA A 308 7.17 14.71 -4.82
N VAL A 309 6.41 15.71 -5.29
CA VAL A 309 6.35 16.09 -6.71
C VAL A 309 7.69 16.64 -7.21
N PHE A 310 8.38 17.48 -6.44
CA PHE A 310 9.75 17.91 -6.77
C PHE A 310 10.71 16.72 -6.87
N GLY A 311 10.52 15.70 -6.02
CA GLY A 311 11.22 14.44 -6.17
C GLY A 311 10.97 13.77 -7.52
N ILE A 312 9.75 13.80 -8.06
CA ILE A 312 9.40 13.23 -9.37
C ILE A 312 10.03 14.08 -10.47
N LEU A 313 9.87 15.41 -10.40
CA LEU A 313 10.47 16.37 -11.32
C LEU A 313 11.98 16.15 -11.43
N ARG A 314 12.69 16.12 -10.30
CA ARG A 314 14.13 15.85 -10.26
C ARG A 314 14.50 14.53 -10.92
N ARG A 315 13.71 13.47 -10.72
CA ARG A 315 13.96 12.18 -11.37
C ARG A 315 13.79 12.27 -12.89
N GLN A 316 12.81 13.01 -13.38
CA GLN A 316 12.61 13.19 -14.82
C GLN A 316 13.71 14.10 -15.42
N LEU A 317 14.08 15.17 -14.73
CA LEU A 317 15.20 16.03 -15.12
C LEU A 317 16.51 15.23 -15.21
N ARG A 318 16.80 14.36 -14.23
CA ARG A 318 17.98 13.48 -14.26
C ARG A 318 17.96 12.42 -15.36
N LYS A 319 16.80 12.10 -15.91
CA LYS A 319 16.71 11.22 -17.10
C LYS A 319 16.91 12.00 -18.38
N ALA A 320 16.42 13.24 -18.44
CA ALA A 320 16.58 14.13 -19.58
C ALA A 320 17.99 14.74 -19.66
N SER A 321 18.68 14.87 -18.52
CA SER A 321 20.00 15.49 -18.39
C SER A 321 20.84 14.85 -17.28
N MET A 322 22.17 14.83 -17.46
CA MET A 322 23.11 14.30 -16.47
C MET A 322 23.60 15.33 -15.44
N ALA A 323 23.49 16.64 -15.70
CA ALA A 323 24.06 17.69 -14.86
C ALA A 323 23.02 18.68 -14.29
N GLU A 324 23.35 19.28 -13.14
CA GLU A 324 22.51 20.28 -12.42
C GLU A 324 22.23 21.52 -13.26
N ASN A 325 23.28 22.09 -13.86
CA ASN A 325 23.18 23.30 -14.70
C ASN A 325 22.28 23.08 -15.91
N ASP A 326 22.38 21.91 -16.54
CA ASP A 326 21.56 21.56 -17.69
C ASP A 326 20.09 21.38 -17.28
N ALA A 327 19.82 20.84 -16.10
CA ALA A 327 18.46 20.74 -15.57
C ALA A 327 17.86 22.12 -15.25
N PHE A 328 18.66 23.04 -14.72
CA PHE A 328 18.27 24.44 -14.55
C PHE A 328 17.98 25.10 -15.91
N ALA A 329 18.84 24.88 -16.91
CA ALA A 329 18.66 25.39 -18.27
C ALA A 329 17.37 24.89 -18.92
N ILE A 330 17.02 23.61 -18.75
CA ILE A 330 15.74 23.05 -19.24
C ILE A 330 14.54 23.80 -18.66
N LEU A 331 14.55 24.10 -17.36
CA LEU A 331 13.45 24.83 -16.72
C LEU A 331 13.47 26.33 -17.05
N LYS A 332 14.65 26.90 -17.33
CA LYS A 332 14.83 28.31 -17.71
C LYS A 332 14.36 28.59 -19.15
N GLY A 333 14.42 27.58 -20.02
CA GLY A 333 14.06 27.71 -21.43
C GLY A 333 14.94 28.74 -22.14
N ASP A 334 14.35 29.47 -23.09
CA ASP A 334 15.05 30.49 -23.90
C ASP A 334 15.19 31.85 -23.18
N SER A 335 14.95 31.91 -21.87
CA SER A 335 15.04 33.16 -21.11
C SER A 335 16.50 33.65 -21.04
N ASP A 336 16.76 34.92 -21.36
CA ASP A 336 18.13 35.47 -21.31
C ASP A 336 18.66 35.67 -19.88
N GLY A 337 17.78 35.83 -18.88
CA GLY A 337 18.14 36.07 -17.48
C GLY A 337 18.50 34.81 -16.68
N ASP A 338 19.39 34.88 -15.70
CA ASP A 338 19.81 33.75 -14.84
C ASP A 338 18.78 33.36 -13.76
N PHE A 339 17.52 33.25 -14.17
CA PHE A 339 16.40 32.87 -13.33
C PHE A 339 15.34 32.16 -14.18
N ILE A 340 14.50 31.35 -13.54
CA ILE A 340 13.35 30.70 -14.15
C ILE A 340 12.12 31.57 -13.90
N THR A 341 11.32 31.83 -14.93
CA THR A 341 10.02 32.51 -14.80
C THR A 341 8.90 31.47 -14.60
N THR A 342 7.73 31.90 -14.12
CA THR A 342 6.58 30.98 -13.96
C THR A 342 6.17 30.32 -15.28
N SER A 343 6.24 31.04 -16.40
CA SER A 343 5.95 30.49 -17.72
C SER A 343 6.99 29.46 -18.14
N ALA A 344 8.29 29.77 -18.00
CA ALA A 344 9.37 28.84 -18.32
C ALA A 344 9.32 27.59 -17.44
N PHE A 345 8.99 27.73 -16.14
CA PHE A 345 8.78 26.60 -15.24
C PHE A 345 7.64 25.68 -15.73
N CYS A 346 6.50 26.26 -16.12
CA CYS A 346 5.38 25.49 -16.65
C CYS A 346 5.77 24.77 -17.97
N GLU A 347 6.46 25.45 -18.87
CA GLU A 347 6.98 24.83 -20.10
C GLU A 347 7.95 23.68 -19.80
N GLY A 348 8.85 23.87 -18.83
CA GLY A 348 9.75 22.84 -18.34
C GLY A 348 9.01 21.63 -17.77
N LEU A 349 7.97 21.85 -16.95
CA LEU A 349 7.10 20.78 -16.45
C LEU A 349 6.39 20.03 -17.58
N HIS A 350 6.00 20.75 -18.65
CA HIS A 350 5.40 20.15 -19.83
C HIS A 350 6.40 19.28 -20.59
N GLN A 351 7.63 19.74 -20.77
CA GLN A 351 8.70 18.99 -21.44
C GLN A 351 9.05 17.68 -20.73
N VAL A 352 8.96 17.64 -19.39
CA VAL A 352 9.18 16.42 -18.59
C VAL A 352 7.92 15.58 -18.35
N ASN A 353 6.83 15.88 -19.06
CA ASN A 353 5.53 15.18 -18.98
C ASN A 353 4.90 15.18 -17.58
N LEU A 354 5.06 16.25 -16.81
CA LEU A 354 4.37 16.43 -15.53
C LEU A 354 3.07 17.22 -15.65
N ILE A 355 2.95 18.10 -16.65
CA ILE A 355 1.69 18.78 -17.02
C ILE A 355 1.34 18.49 -18.49
N GLY A 356 0.10 18.76 -18.90
CA GLY A 356 -0.35 18.58 -20.29
C GLY A 356 -0.83 17.16 -20.64
N HIS A 357 -0.81 16.23 -19.69
CA HIS A 357 -1.39 14.90 -19.82
C HIS A 357 -2.67 14.78 -18.96
N PRO A 358 -3.69 13.99 -19.35
CA PRO A 358 -4.91 13.80 -18.54
C PRO A 358 -4.68 13.38 -17.09
N THR A 359 -3.53 12.76 -16.81
CA THR A 359 -3.15 12.25 -15.49
C THR A 359 -1.99 13.03 -14.84
N GLY A 360 -1.63 14.19 -15.40
CA GLY A 360 -0.59 15.07 -14.89
C GLY A 360 -1.09 16.02 -13.81
N LEU A 361 -0.28 17.02 -13.47
CA LEU A 361 -0.62 18.05 -12.49
C LEU A 361 -1.69 19.00 -13.06
N GLY A 362 -2.65 19.36 -12.22
CA GLY A 362 -3.65 20.40 -12.52
C GLY A 362 -3.09 21.82 -12.46
N PHE A 363 -3.90 22.79 -12.86
CA PHE A 363 -3.53 24.22 -12.81
C PHE A 363 -3.22 24.68 -11.38
N GLN A 364 -4.10 24.39 -10.43
CA GLN A 364 -3.92 24.79 -9.04
C GLN A 364 -2.69 24.13 -8.41
N GLU A 365 -2.48 22.85 -8.71
CA GLU A 365 -1.31 22.08 -8.28
C GLU A 365 0.00 22.65 -8.83
N THR A 366 0.03 23.04 -10.09
CA THR A 366 1.19 23.69 -10.71
C THR A 366 1.50 25.04 -10.06
N ARG A 367 0.46 25.83 -9.77
CA ARG A 367 0.58 27.08 -9.04
C ARG A 367 1.13 26.87 -7.62
N ASP A 368 0.65 25.84 -6.94
CA ASP A 368 1.09 25.51 -5.58
C ASP A 368 2.56 25.07 -5.55
N LEU A 369 3.02 24.33 -6.57
CA LEU A 369 4.43 24.00 -6.73
C LEU A 369 5.28 25.24 -6.97
N TRP A 370 4.82 26.16 -7.82
CA TRP A 370 5.52 27.43 -8.05
C TRP A 370 5.70 28.21 -6.75
N ILE A 371 4.62 28.40 -5.99
CA ILE A 371 4.66 29.11 -4.70
C ILE A 371 5.63 28.47 -3.71
N GLN A 372 5.80 27.15 -3.76
CA GLN A 372 6.75 26.45 -2.89
C GLN A 372 8.20 26.47 -3.42
N ALA A 373 8.38 26.65 -4.73
CA ALA A 373 9.69 26.77 -5.36
C ALA A 373 10.28 28.17 -5.14
N ASP A 374 9.47 29.22 -5.39
CA ASP A 374 9.77 30.64 -5.19
C ASP A 374 9.65 30.97 -3.69
N ALA A 375 10.75 30.79 -2.96
CA ALA A 375 10.77 30.79 -1.50
C ALA A 375 10.73 32.21 -0.92
N ASP A 376 11.29 33.19 -1.63
CA ASP A 376 11.28 34.60 -1.24
C ASP A 376 10.09 35.39 -1.82
N ALA A 377 9.28 34.75 -2.68
CA ALA A 377 8.11 35.32 -3.33
C ALA A 377 8.42 36.53 -4.21
N ASN A 378 9.62 36.56 -4.81
CA ASN A 378 10.04 37.64 -5.70
C ASN A 378 9.49 37.49 -7.14
N GLY A 379 8.85 36.35 -7.45
CA GLY A 379 8.26 36.06 -8.75
C GLY A 379 9.21 35.38 -9.75
N PHE A 380 10.42 35.02 -9.33
CA PHE A 380 11.44 34.36 -10.11
C PHE A 380 12.08 33.24 -9.29
N LEU A 381 12.37 32.11 -9.93
CA LEU A 381 13.08 31.01 -9.29
C LEU A 381 14.56 31.08 -9.66
N ASP A 382 15.39 31.53 -8.72
CA ASP A 382 16.83 31.64 -8.95
C ASP A 382 17.56 30.27 -8.85
N TYR A 383 18.86 30.27 -9.16
CA TYR A 383 19.65 29.04 -9.14
C TYR A 383 19.75 28.41 -7.73
N GLU A 384 19.85 29.21 -6.68
CA GLU A 384 19.97 28.71 -5.30
C GLU A 384 18.64 28.18 -4.79
N GLU A 385 17.52 28.78 -5.17
CA GLU A 385 16.18 28.27 -4.90
C GLU A 385 15.92 26.96 -5.64
N PHE A 386 16.24 26.89 -6.95
CA PHE A 386 16.17 25.64 -7.71
C PHE A 386 17.01 24.55 -7.04
N LYS A 387 18.25 24.89 -6.68
CA LYS A 387 19.17 23.95 -6.06
C LYS A 387 18.65 23.46 -4.72
N SER A 388 18.18 24.36 -3.85
CA SER A 388 17.73 24.02 -2.51
C SER A 388 16.39 23.27 -2.50
N ARG A 389 15.41 23.71 -3.30
CA ARG A 389 14.03 23.19 -3.28
C ARG A 389 13.83 21.98 -4.18
N ILE A 390 14.43 21.98 -5.37
CA ILE A 390 14.16 20.98 -6.40
C ILE A 390 15.30 19.96 -6.50
N TRP A 391 16.55 20.41 -6.49
CA TRP A 391 17.69 19.55 -6.84
C TRP A 391 18.32 18.78 -5.65
N SER A 392 18.68 19.49 -4.58
CA SER A 392 19.53 19.00 -3.49
C SER A 392 18.77 18.30 -2.35
N SER A 393 17.44 18.22 -2.41
CA SER A 393 16.58 17.60 -1.38
C SER A 393 16.72 16.07 -1.31
N THR A 394 17.90 15.62 -0.88
CA THR A 394 18.27 14.25 -0.54
C THR A 394 19.28 14.18 0.62
N ALA A 395 19.76 15.32 1.16
CA ALA A 395 20.80 15.33 2.19
C ALA A 395 20.31 15.77 3.60
N SER A 396 19.09 16.26 3.74
CA SER A 396 18.53 16.72 5.02
C SER A 396 17.68 15.67 5.75
N GLU A 397 17.38 14.53 5.12
CA GLU A 397 16.51 13.49 5.70
C GLU A 397 17.15 12.78 6.91
N GLU A 398 18.50 12.72 7.00
CA GLU A 398 19.19 12.11 8.16
C GLU A 398 19.37 13.06 9.35
N LYS A 399 19.35 14.39 9.14
CA LYS A 399 19.58 15.36 10.23
C LYS A 399 18.32 15.73 11.01
N GLU A 400 17.14 15.71 10.38
CA GLU A 400 15.89 15.99 11.09
C GLU A 400 15.45 14.84 12.01
N SER A 401 15.84 13.59 11.73
CA SER A 401 15.51 12.44 12.61
C SER A 401 16.39 12.35 13.86
N LEU A 402 17.60 12.92 13.85
CA LEU A 402 18.53 12.87 14.99
C LEU A 402 18.38 14.05 15.96
N ASN A 403 17.90 15.20 15.49
CA ASN A 403 17.76 16.40 16.33
C ASN A 403 16.40 16.55 17.01
N ALA A 404 15.42 15.68 16.71
CA ALA A 404 14.13 15.65 17.39
C ALA A 404 14.13 14.86 18.71
N SER A 405 15.30 14.43 19.21
CA SER A 405 15.40 13.85 20.54
C SER A 405 15.85 14.88 21.57
N ARG A 406 14.95 15.14 22.52
CA ARG A 406 15.22 15.57 23.90
C ARG A 406 15.13 17.07 24.24
N GLU A 407 14.06 17.73 23.82
CA GLU A 407 13.47 18.81 24.64
C GLU A 407 12.14 18.35 25.24
N GLU A 408 12.20 17.92 26.51
CA GLU A 408 11.02 17.70 27.35
C GLU A 408 10.36 19.06 27.65
N SER A 409 9.56 19.54 26.70
CA SER A 409 8.59 20.61 26.96
C SER A 409 7.44 20.03 27.81
N LYS A 410 7.60 20.12 29.14
CA LYS A 410 6.49 19.91 30.08
C LYS A 410 5.50 21.07 29.93
N ARG A 411 4.55 20.97 29.00
CA ARG A 411 3.35 21.83 29.01
C ARG A 411 2.18 21.20 28.25
N GLY A 412 1.22 20.69 29.02
CA GLY A 412 -0.16 20.40 28.60
C GLY A 412 -0.34 19.24 27.62
N THR A 413 -0.26 18.00 28.09
CA THR A 413 -0.31 16.82 27.22
C THR A 413 -1.45 15.87 27.62
N GLN A 414 -2.45 15.74 26.74
CA GLN A 414 -3.42 14.65 26.83
C GLN A 414 -2.69 13.37 26.40
N GLY A 415 -2.66 12.34 27.26
CA GLY A 415 -2.09 11.05 26.91
C GLY A 415 -2.96 10.37 25.85
N ALA A 416 -2.38 10.04 24.69
CA ALA A 416 -3.02 9.22 23.68
C ALA A 416 -2.44 7.81 23.72
N LEU A 417 -3.17 6.86 23.15
CA LEU A 417 -2.74 5.48 23.10
C LEU A 417 -2.29 5.14 21.68
N GLY A 418 -1.03 4.75 21.56
CA GLY A 418 -0.36 4.35 20.32
C GLY A 418 -0.02 2.87 20.29
N PHE A 419 0.78 2.48 19.30
CA PHE A 419 1.25 1.11 19.14
C PHE A 419 2.76 1.04 18.96
N ASN A 420 3.36 0.06 19.63
CA ASN A 420 4.70 -0.43 19.32
C ASN A 420 4.62 -1.62 18.38
N VAL A 421 5.48 -1.64 17.38
CA VAL A 421 5.66 -2.81 16.52
C VAL A 421 6.47 -3.87 17.27
N LYS A 422 5.89 -5.06 17.46
CA LYS A 422 6.56 -6.18 18.13
C LYS A 422 7.17 -7.18 17.16
N ASN A 423 6.48 -7.42 16.06
CA ASN A 423 6.94 -8.30 15.02
C ASN A 423 6.25 -7.94 13.70
N ALA A 424 6.88 -8.28 12.59
CA ALA A 424 6.26 -8.28 11.27
C ALA A 424 6.85 -9.42 10.46
N VAL A 425 6.05 -10.10 9.64
CA VAL A 425 6.49 -11.28 8.89
C VAL A 425 5.91 -11.26 7.47
N LEU A 426 6.67 -11.79 6.52
CA LEU A 426 6.17 -12.07 5.17
C LEU A 426 5.99 -13.57 4.98
N TYR A 427 4.88 -13.95 4.35
CA TYR A 427 4.63 -15.32 3.90
C TYR A 427 4.53 -15.34 2.38
N PRO A 428 5.39 -16.10 1.68
CA PRO A 428 6.30 -17.13 2.19
C PRO A 428 7.59 -16.54 2.81
N ARG A 429 8.26 -17.28 3.70
CA ARG A 429 9.43 -16.77 4.47
C ARG A 429 10.64 -16.45 3.60
N GLU A 430 10.74 -17.03 2.41
CA GLU A 430 11.77 -16.71 1.42
C GLU A 430 11.70 -15.24 0.99
N ALA A 431 10.49 -14.66 0.98
CA ALA A 431 10.26 -13.25 0.65
C ALA A 431 10.98 -12.31 1.63
N GLU A 432 11.15 -12.72 2.89
CA GLU A 432 11.92 -12.02 3.93
C GLU A 432 13.43 -11.99 3.67
N LYS A 433 13.91 -12.81 2.74
CA LYS A 433 15.31 -12.89 2.30
C LYS A 433 15.53 -12.22 0.94
N GLY A 434 14.52 -11.54 0.41
CA GLY A 434 14.56 -10.91 -0.91
C GLY A 434 14.49 -11.91 -2.06
N ILE A 435 14.01 -13.14 -1.81
CA ILE A 435 13.93 -14.22 -2.79
C ILE A 435 12.45 -14.58 -3.02
N TRP A 436 12.09 -14.91 -4.25
CA TRP A 436 10.76 -15.44 -4.55
C TRP A 436 10.79 -16.95 -4.76
N PRO A 437 10.05 -17.74 -3.98
CA PRO A 437 9.99 -19.19 -4.14
C PRO A 437 9.15 -19.59 -5.36
N ASP A 438 9.64 -20.56 -6.13
CA ASP A 438 8.98 -21.03 -7.36
C ASP A 438 7.76 -21.92 -7.08
N ASP A 439 7.68 -22.52 -5.89
CA ASP A 439 6.58 -23.40 -5.45
C ASP A 439 5.45 -22.67 -4.71
N TYR A 440 5.57 -21.35 -4.53
CA TYR A 440 4.50 -20.56 -3.94
C TYR A 440 3.35 -20.33 -4.92
N THR A 441 2.16 -20.82 -4.55
CA THR A 441 1.00 -20.91 -5.46
C THR A 441 -0.22 -20.10 -5.03
N LEU A 442 -0.20 -19.49 -3.83
CA LEU A 442 -1.37 -18.77 -3.31
C LEU A 442 -1.63 -17.49 -4.11
N SER A 443 -0.59 -16.70 -4.36
CA SER A 443 -0.66 -15.44 -5.09
C SER A 443 0.69 -15.18 -5.79
N ASP A 444 0.79 -14.11 -6.57
CA ASP A 444 2.05 -13.50 -6.97
C ASP A 444 2.52 -12.41 -5.98
N HIS A 445 1.74 -12.19 -4.92
CA HIS A 445 2.11 -11.38 -3.75
C HIS A 445 2.35 -12.23 -2.50
N ALA A 446 3.13 -11.71 -1.55
CA ALA A 446 3.35 -12.30 -0.24
C ALA A 446 2.38 -11.66 0.75
N GLY A 447 1.85 -12.46 1.68
CA GLY A 447 1.07 -11.94 2.79
C GLY A 447 1.98 -11.26 3.80
N LEU A 448 1.69 -10.01 4.17
CA LEU A 448 2.42 -9.26 5.18
C LEU A 448 1.58 -9.17 6.46
N SER A 449 2.10 -9.67 7.56
CA SER A 449 1.44 -9.63 8.88
C SER A 449 2.26 -8.83 9.88
N VAL A 450 1.61 -8.04 10.73
CA VAL A 450 2.23 -7.30 11.83
C VAL A 450 1.57 -7.65 13.16
N VAL A 451 2.36 -7.65 14.23
CA VAL A 451 1.91 -7.72 15.61
C VAL A 451 2.29 -6.43 16.33
N LEU A 452 1.29 -5.77 16.91
CA LEU A 452 1.38 -4.48 17.59
C LEU A 452 1.02 -4.65 19.07
N SER A 453 1.66 -3.89 19.95
CA SER A 453 1.24 -3.78 21.35
C SER A 453 0.85 -2.34 21.69
N PRO A 454 -0.24 -2.10 22.43
CA PRO A 454 -0.61 -0.79 22.94
C PRO A 454 0.52 -0.14 23.75
N GLU A 455 0.73 1.16 23.56
CA GLU A 455 1.65 1.96 24.37
C GLU A 455 1.05 3.34 24.65
N ARG A 456 1.20 3.84 25.88
CA ARG A 456 0.84 5.24 26.17
C ARG A 456 1.87 6.17 25.55
N MET A 457 1.39 7.10 24.74
CA MET A 457 2.21 8.06 24.01
C MET A 457 1.78 9.48 24.33
N TRP A 458 2.77 10.38 24.35
CA TRP A 458 2.57 11.79 24.57
C TRP A 458 2.41 12.47 23.21
N CYS A 459 1.27 13.12 22.98
CA CYS A 459 1.02 13.83 21.72
C CYS A 459 1.98 15.01 21.56
N CYS A 460 2.49 15.19 20.34
CA CYS A 460 3.01 16.49 19.94
C CYS A 460 1.82 17.43 19.72
N GLN A 461 1.88 18.66 20.24
CA GLN A 461 0.96 19.70 19.80
C GLN A 461 1.29 20.01 18.34
N SER A 462 0.27 19.92 17.49
CA SER A 462 0.31 20.21 16.04
C SER A 462 0.58 21.68 15.77
#